data_AF-A0A4P5R7I8-F1
#
_entry.id   AF-A0A4P5R7I8-F1
#
_cell.length_a   1.000
_cell.length_b   1.000
_cell.length_c   1.000
_cell.angle_alpha   90.00
_cell.angle_beta   90.00
_cell.angle_gamma   90.00
#
_symmetry.space_group_name_H-M   'P 1'
#
loop_
_entity.id
_entity.type
_entity.pdbx_description
1 polymer ?
#
loop_
_entity_poly.entity_id
_entity_poly.type
_entity_poly.pdbx_seq_one_letter_code
_entity_poly.pdbx_strand_id
1 'polypeptide(L)'
;MDKNKKFLISGFVVSLFLAGVVSFYASSNPDGLEKVAQDIGFLDTAKEHTNADGVLADYGVKGIDNERASVGIAGVIGVIGTAIVGGLLFKFLARKPKKTLKQ
;
A
#
# COMPACT_ATOMS: atom_id res chain seq x y z
N MET A 1 27.51 -8.69 -3.27
CA MET A 1 26.10 -8.68 -2.80
C MET A 1 25.71 -10.09 -2.42
N ASP A 2 25.42 -10.33 -1.13
CA ASP A 2 25.03 -11.65 -0.61
C ASP A 2 23.75 -12.15 -1.28
N LYS A 3 23.57 -13.47 -1.44
CA LYS A 3 22.38 -14.06 -2.11
C LYS A 3 21.07 -13.54 -1.48
N ASN A 4 21.03 -13.39 -0.16
CA ASN A 4 19.87 -12.86 0.58
C ASN A 4 19.56 -11.40 0.23
N LYS A 5 20.60 -10.57 0.08
CA LYS A 5 20.43 -9.16 -0.32
C LYS A 5 19.93 -9.04 -1.76
N LYS A 6 20.45 -9.89 -2.66
CA LYS A 6 19.96 -9.95 -4.05
C LYS A 6 18.47 -10.34 -4.10
N PHE A 7 18.06 -11.35 -3.33
CA PHE A 7 16.67 -11.79 -3.25
C PHE A 7 15.73 -10.69 -2.74
N LEU A 8 16.11 -9.98 -1.67
CA LEU A 8 15.31 -8.88 -1.12
C LEU A 8 15.19 -7.73 -2.11
N ILE A 9 16.28 -7.33 -2.77
CA ILE A 9 16.25 -6.26 -3.76
C ILE A 9 15.39 -6.67 -4.96
N SER A 10 15.54 -7.89 -5.48
CA SER A 10 14.72 -8.35 -6.61
C SER A 10 13.24 -8.41 -6.24
N GLY A 11 12.90 -8.93 -5.06
CA GLY A 11 11.51 -8.97 -4.59
C GLY A 11 10.92 -7.57 -4.46
N PHE A 12 11.68 -6.62 -3.89
CA PHE A 12 11.25 -5.24 -3.74
C PHE A 12 11.02 -4.52 -5.08
N VAL A 13 11.91 -4.73 -6.06
CA VAL A 13 11.75 -4.20 -7.42
C VAL A 13 10.51 -4.77 -8.10
N VAL A 14 10.26 -6.08 -7.96
CA VAL A 14 9.04 -6.71 -8.49
C VAL A 14 7.80 -6.14 -7.83
N SER A 15 7.80 -5.94 -6.51
CA SER A 15 6.67 -5.32 -5.80
C SER A 15 6.39 -3.90 -6.29
N LEU A 16 7.42 -3.08 -6.49
CA LEU A 16 7.26 -1.73 -7.05
C LEU A 16 6.72 -1.77 -8.49
N PHE A 17 7.19 -2.72 -9.31
CA PHE A 17 6.70 -2.88 -10.67
C PHE A 17 5.23 -3.29 -10.71
N LEU A 18 4.82 -4.25 -9.86
CA LEU A 18 3.42 -4.65 -9.77
C LEU A 18 2.53 -3.51 -9.27
N ALA A 19 2.96 -2.85 -8.19
CA ALA A 19 2.20 -1.75 -7.58
C ALA A 19 2.14 -0.50 -8.46
N GLY A 20 3.18 -0.24 -9.25
CA GLY A 20 3.27 0.95 -10.09
C GLY A 20 2.82 0.74 -11.52
N VAL A 21 3.00 -0.44 -12.13
CA VAL A 21 2.73 -0.67 -13.57
C VAL A 21 1.53 -1.58 -13.79
N VAL A 22 1.45 -2.70 -13.07
CA VAL A 22 0.37 -3.67 -13.28
C VAL A 22 -0.96 -3.16 -12.70
N SER A 23 -0.91 -2.38 -11.64
CA SER A 23 -2.07 -1.69 -11.04
C SER A 23 -2.81 -0.76 -12.00
N PHE A 24 -2.13 -0.19 -13.01
CA PHE A 24 -2.80 0.60 -14.06
C PHE A 24 -3.83 -0.23 -14.87
N TYR A 25 -3.66 -1.55 -14.91
CA TYR A 25 -4.58 -2.47 -15.57
C TYR A 25 -5.64 -3.01 -14.60
N ALA A 26 -5.63 -2.60 -13.33
CA ALA A 26 -6.70 -2.93 -12.41
C ALA A 26 -8.03 -2.32 -12.91
N SER A 27 -9.09 -3.11 -12.80
CA SER A 27 -10.43 -2.74 -13.26
C SER A 27 -10.96 -1.56 -12.45
N SER A 28 -11.43 -0.51 -13.14
CA SER A 28 -12.13 0.64 -12.56
C SER A 28 -13.61 0.39 -12.27
N ASN A 29 -14.09 -0.86 -12.42
CA ASN A 29 -15.49 -1.19 -12.14
C ASN A 29 -15.79 -1.13 -10.63
N PRO A 30 -17.01 -0.74 -10.24
CA PRO A 30 -17.45 -0.75 -8.85
C PRO A 30 -17.24 -2.11 -8.23
N ASP A 31 -16.80 -2.11 -6.98
CA ASP A 31 -16.58 -3.35 -6.24
C ASP A 31 -17.94 -4.05 -5.98
N GLY A 32 -17.90 -5.31 -5.54
CA GLY A 32 -19.13 -6.08 -5.37
C GLY A 32 -20.11 -5.48 -4.37
N LEU A 33 -19.61 -4.71 -3.39
CA LEU A 33 -20.44 -4.06 -2.37
C LEU A 33 -21.11 -2.81 -2.95
N GLU A 34 -20.36 -1.95 -3.64
CA GLU A 34 -20.91 -0.81 -4.38
C GLU A 34 -21.90 -1.26 -5.44
N LYS A 35 -21.62 -2.35 -6.16
CA LYS A 35 -22.56 -2.84 -7.16
C LYS A 35 -23.90 -3.24 -6.57
N VAL A 36 -23.87 -4.01 -5.48
CA VAL A 36 -25.09 -4.41 -4.78
C VAL A 36 -25.80 -3.19 -4.16
N ALA A 37 -25.05 -2.23 -3.62
CA ALA A 37 -25.61 -0.99 -3.08
C ALA A 37 -26.27 -0.12 -4.15
N GLN A 38 -25.71 -0.10 -5.36
CA GLN A 38 -26.27 0.60 -6.52
C GLN A 38 -27.53 -0.09 -7.01
N ASP A 39 -27.50 -1.42 -7.13
CA ASP A 39 -28.63 -2.21 -7.64
C ASP A 39 -29.85 -2.19 -6.71
N ILE A 40 -29.62 -2.10 -5.39
CA ILE A 40 -30.69 -2.02 -4.37
C ILE A 40 -31.08 -0.55 -4.08
N GLY A 41 -30.26 0.43 -4.50
CA GLY A 41 -30.59 1.85 -4.41
C GLY A 41 -30.34 2.50 -3.04
N PHE A 42 -29.43 1.95 -2.22
CA PHE A 42 -29.04 2.54 -0.93
C PHE A 42 -27.62 3.13 -0.94
N LEU A 43 -26.98 3.21 -2.10
CA LEU A 43 -25.63 3.76 -2.26
C LEU A 43 -25.52 5.17 -1.65
N ASP A 44 -26.56 6.00 -1.77
CA ASP A 44 -26.62 7.35 -1.20
C ASP A 44 -26.74 7.40 0.34
N THR A 45 -26.99 6.26 0.99
CA THR A 45 -26.95 6.13 2.45
C THR A 45 -25.53 5.88 2.96
N ALA A 46 -24.57 5.66 2.05
CA ALA A 46 -23.16 5.55 2.39
C ALA A 46 -22.73 6.83 3.12
N LYS A 47 -22.36 6.67 4.38
CA LYS A 47 -21.93 7.77 5.23
C LYS A 47 -20.44 8.02 4.95
N GLU A 48 -20.10 9.26 4.60
CA GLU A 48 -18.71 9.63 4.46
C GLU A 48 -17.94 9.29 5.74
N HIS A 49 -16.84 8.57 5.55
CA HIS A 49 -15.96 8.17 6.63
C HIS A 49 -15.10 9.39 7.01
N THR A 50 -14.67 9.50 8.26
CA THR A 50 -13.81 10.61 8.71
C THR A 50 -12.46 10.71 7.97
N ASN A 51 -12.10 9.67 7.21
CA ASN A 51 -10.90 9.60 6.39
C ASN A 51 -11.20 9.67 4.89
N ALA A 52 -12.45 9.96 4.48
CA ALA A 52 -12.84 10.12 3.08
C ALA A 52 -12.08 11.27 2.39
N ASP A 53 -11.72 12.30 3.16
CA ASP A 53 -10.86 13.39 2.69
C ASP A 53 -9.37 13.04 2.59
N GLY A 54 -8.98 11.83 2.97
CA GLY A 54 -7.61 11.37 3.06
C GLY A 54 -6.91 11.32 1.70
N VAL A 55 -5.61 11.60 1.69
CA VAL A 55 -4.78 11.60 0.47
C VAL A 55 -4.72 10.22 -0.21
N LEU A 56 -5.14 9.14 0.48
CA LEU A 56 -5.19 7.76 -0.03
C LEU A 56 -6.62 7.16 0.02
N ALA A 57 -7.66 8.00 0.11
CA ALA A 57 -9.05 7.54 0.07
C ALA A 57 -9.39 6.97 -1.31
N ASP A 58 -10.36 6.05 -1.36
CA ASP A 58 -10.85 5.40 -2.59
C ASP A 58 -9.76 4.80 -3.47
N TYR A 59 -8.70 4.29 -2.84
CA TYR A 59 -7.53 3.69 -3.52
C TYR A 59 -6.76 4.65 -4.44
N GLY A 60 -7.05 5.96 -4.39
CA GLY A 60 -6.42 6.98 -5.21
C GLY A 60 -5.56 7.96 -4.41
N VAL A 61 -4.71 8.71 -5.11
CA VAL A 61 -4.02 9.88 -4.59
C VAL A 61 -4.81 11.15 -4.94
N LYS A 62 -5.23 11.90 -3.92
CA LYS A 62 -5.95 13.18 -4.08
C LYS A 62 -5.13 14.15 -4.96
N GLY A 63 -5.70 14.59 -6.08
CA GLY A 63 -5.07 15.53 -7.03
C GLY A 63 -4.59 14.92 -8.35
N ILE A 64 -4.92 13.65 -8.64
CA ILE A 64 -4.63 12.99 -9.92
C ILE A 64 -5.94 12.60 -10.59
N ASP A 65 -6.31 13.31 -11.66
CA ASP A 65 -7.57 13.12 -12.40
C ASP A 65 -7.65 11.76 -13.12
N ASN A 66 -6.52 11.07 -13.29
CA ASN A 66 -6.46 9.76 -13.91
C ASN A 66 -6.48 8.67 -12.82
N GLU A 67 -7.66 8.09 -12.62
CA GLU A 67 -7.95 7.04 -11.63
C GLU A 67 -6.94 5.89 -11.65
N ARG A 68 -6.49 5.46 -12.85
CA ARG A 68 -5.50 4.39 -12.99
C ARG A 68 -4.10 4.81 -12.53
N ALA A 69 -3.72 6.06 -12.80
CA ALA A 69 -2.45 6.61 -12.31
C ALA A 69 -2.49 6.84 -10.80
N SER A 70 -3.63 7.26 -10.30
CA SER A 70 -3.94 7.47 -8.89
C SER A 70 -3.72 6.18 -8.08
N VAL A 71 -4.29 5.07 -8.56
CA VAL A 71 -4.16 3.74 -7.95
C VAL A 71 -2.72 3.22 -7.98
N GLY A 72 -2.00 3.42 -9.08
CA GLY A 72 -0.59 3.01 -9.16
C GLY A 72 0.32 3.76 -8.18
N ILE A 73 0.11 5.07 -8.01
CA ILE A 73 0.89 5.88 -7.08
C ILE A 73 0.54 5.52 -5.63
N ALA A 74 -0.75 5.31 -5.31
CA ALA A 74 -1.19 4.83 -4.01
C ALA A 74 -0.52 3.48 -3.66
N GLY A 75 -0.45 2.56 -4.62
CA GLY A 75 0.24 1.28 -4.49
C GLY A 75 1.74 1.43 -4.19
N VAL A 76 2.45 2.29 -4.92
CA VAL A 76 3.89 2.56 -4.71
C VAL A 76 4.13 3.17 -3.32
N ILE A 77 3.30 4.13 -2.91
CA ILE A 77 3.37 4.72 -1.56
C ILE A 77 3.18 3.63 -0.49
N GLY A 78 2.21 2.74 -0.68
CA GLY A 78 1.98 1.60 0.21
C GLY A 78 3.21 0.70 0.35
N VAL A 79 3.83 0.29 -0.76
CA VAL A 79 5.04 -0.55 -0.76
C VAL A 79 6.20 0.12 -0.01
N ILE A 80 6.43 1.42 -0.26
CA ILE A 80 7.50 2.18 0.41
C ILE A 80 7.20 2.30 1.91
N GLY A 81 5.95 2.63 2.28
CA GLY A 81 5.52 2.75 3.67
C GLY A 81 5.73 1.46 4.45
N THR A 82 5.29 0.32 3.90
CA THR A 82 5.49 -1.00 4.53
C THR A 82 6.98 -1.35 4.68
N ALA A 83 7.81 -1.07 3.66
CA ALA A 83 9.24 -1.34 3.73
C ALA A 83 9.94 -0.52 4.83
N ILE A 84 9.57 0.75 4.99
CA ILE A 84 10.10 1.61 6.05
C ILE A 84 9.66 1.10 7.42
N VAL A 85 8.36 0.89 7.63
CA VAL A 85 7.82 0.45 8.93
C VAL A 85 8.39 -0.91 9.32
N GLY A 86 8.35 -1.90 8.41
CA GLY A 86 8.89 -3.23 8.64
C GLY A 86 10.40 -3.21 8.89
N GLY A 87 11.15 -2.41 8.11
CA GLY A 87 12.60 -2.26 8.29
C GLY A 87 12.98 -1.62 9.63
N LEU A 88 12.25 -0.58 10.06
CA LEU A 88 12.45 0.08 11.35
C LEU A 88 12.10 -0.85 12.52
N LEU A 89 10.96 -1.54 12.45
CA LEU A 89 10.56 -2.53 13.45
C LEU A 89 11.59 -3.65 13.57
N PHE A 90 12.00 -4.23 12.44
CA PHE A 90 13.01 -5.29 12.43
C PHE A 90 14.34 -4.78 13.01
N LYS A 91 14.78 -3.58 12.65
CA LYS A 91 16.00 -2.98 13.21
C LYS A 91 15.87 -2.72 14.71
N PHE A 92 14.70 -2.34 15.19
CA PHE A 92 14.45 -2.08 16.61
C PHE A 92 14.44 -3.40 17.41
N LEU A 93 13.74 -4.43 16.93
CA LEU A 93 13.67 -5.75 17.56
C LEU A 93 15.00 -6.53 17.46
N ALA A 94 15.73 -6.40 16.36
CA ALA A 94 17.00 -7.08 16.15
C ALA A 94 18.17 -6.47 16.94
N ARG A 95 17.95 -5.37 17.69
CA ARG A 95 18.94 -4.88 18.66
C ARG A 95 19.11 -5.94 19.76
N LYS A 96 20.15 -6.77 19.63
CA LYS A 96 20.58 -7.69 20.67
C LYS A 96 20.73 -6.94 22.01
N PRO A 97 20.33 -7.52 23.15
CA PRO A 97 20.73 -6.99 24.44
C PRO A 97 22.26 -6.95 24.48
N LYS A 98 22.84 -5.81 24.87
CA LYS A 98 24.28 -5.75 25.19
C LYS A 98 24.53 -6.89 26.17
N LYS A 99 25.37 -7.87 25.78
CA LYS A 99 25.96 -8.78 26.77
C LYS A 99 26.72 -7.87 27.73
N THR A 100 26.17 -7.63 28.91
CA THR A 100 26.90 -7.06 30.03
C THR A 100 27.98 -8.09 30.36
N LEU A 101 29.16 -7.89 29.77
CA LEU A 101 30.39 -8.57 30.19
C LEU A 101 30.67 -8.07 31.61
N LYS A 102 30.28 -8.86 32.60
CA LYS A 102 30.76 -8.69 33.96
C LYS A 102 31.91 -9.68 34.14
N GLN A 103 33.10 -9.11 34.35
CA GLN A 103 34.32 -9.81 34.74
C GLN A 103 34.13 -10.56 36.06
#